data_AF-A0A841SSL2-F1
#
_entry.id   AF-A0A841SSL2-F1
#
_cell.length_a   1.000
_cell.length_b   1.000
_cell.length_c   1.000
_cell.angle_alpha   90.00
_cell.angle_beta   90.00
_cell.angle_gamma   90.00
#
_symmetry.space_group_name_H-M   'P 1'
#
loop_
_entity.id
_entity.type
_entity.pdbx_description
1 polymer ?
#
loop_
_entity_poly.entity_id
_entity_poly.type
_entity_poly.pdbx_seq_one_letter_code
_entity_poly.pdbx_strand_id
1 'polypeptide(L)'
;MGNKDIQGCPAPQNITLAQRLRPVVGRTVTVFQPGFPRLTRTTGKLSNVTPSSFTVGRTVVDTQTSFFIVLNEPVRRTKPFELTATAEDIGELRGRLIRVGRNFVEFIKMPGRRVPTLFPLNLFTGVVCESEEE
;
A
#
# COMPACT_ATOMS: atom_id res chain seq x y z
N MET A 1 18.56 -0.91 13.59
CA MET A 1 17.68 -0.50 12.48
C MET A 1 16.26 -0.78 12.93
N GLY A 2 15.65 0.04 13.78
CA GLY A 2 15.35 1.45 13.55
C GLY A 2 13.87 1.50 13.21
N ASN A 3 13.02 1.34 14.23
CA ASN A 3 11.56 1.21 14.22
C ASN A 3 10.85 2.50 13.76
N LYS A 4 11.38 3.16 12.71
CA LYS A 4 10.96 4.50 12.26
C LYS A 4 9.82 4.46 11.24
N ASP A 5 9.56 3.32 10.62
CA ASP A 5 8.71 3.27 9.43
C ASP A 5 7.22 3.09 9.74
N ILE A 6 6.88 2.68 10.98
CA ILE A 6 5.51 2.50 11.43
C ILE A 6 5.32 2.89 12.90
N GLN A 7 4.43 3.85 13.18
CA GLN A 7 4.17 4.37 14.53
C GLN A 7 2.69 4.28 14.88
N GLY A 8 2.36 3.93 16.12
CA GLY A 8 0.97 3.85 16.62
C GLY A 8 0.10 2.74 16.02
N CYS A 9 0.59 2.04 15.00
CA CYS A 9 -0.17 0.98 14.34
C CYS A 9 -0.20 -0.33 15.14
N PRO A 10 -1.25 -1.15 15.00
CA PRO A 10 -1.31 -2.46 15.63
C PRO A 10 -0.21 -3.38 15.10
N ALA A 11 0.11 -4.41 15.89
CA ALA A 11 1.14 -5.38 15.56
C ALA A 11 0.97 -5.98 14.14
N PRO A 12 2.06 -6.05 13.34
CA PRO A 12 2.01 -6.63 12.01
C PRO A 12 1.54 -8.08 11.99
N GLN A 13 0.68 -8.41 11.02
CA GLN A 13 0.35 -9.79 10.70
C GLN A 13 1.52 -10.47 10.00
N ASN A 14 1.64 -11.79 10.18
CA ASN A 14 2.67 -12.61 9.53
C ASN A 14 2.38 -12.84 8.03
N ILE A 15 2.29 -11.77 7.26
CA ILE A 15 2.04 -11.77 5.82
C ILE A 15 2.87 -10.68 5.13
N THR A 16 3.49 -11.00 4.01
CA THR A 16 4.24 -10.05 3.18
C THR A 16 3.37 -9.46 2.06
N LEU A 17 3.81 -8.35 1.48
CA LEU A 17 3.15 -7.73 0.32
C LEU A 17 3.01 -8.73 -0.83
N ALA A 18 4.07 -9.48 -1.14
CA ALA A 18 4.06 -10.50 -2.17
C ALA A 18 3.01 -11.58 -1.89
N GLN A 19 2.91 -12.06 -0.65
CA GLN A 19 1.88 -13.02 -0.25
C GLN A 19 0.46 -12.44 -0.37
N ARG A 20 0.28 -11.16 -0.01
CA ARG A 20 -1.00 -10.45 -0.15
C ARG A 20 -1.40 -10.25 -1.62
N LEU A 21 -0.43 -10.10 -2.52
CA LEU A 21 -0.64 -9.90 -3.96
C LEU A 21 -0.88 -11.19 -4.74
N ARG A 22 -0.36 -12.34 -4.29
CA ARG A 22 -0.57 -13.65 -4.93
C ARG A 22 -2.04 -13.96 -5.28
N PRO A 23 -3.03 -13.82 -4.37
CA PRO A 23 -4.44 -14.08 -4.71
C PRO A 23 -5.05 -13.06 -5.69
N VAL A 24 -4.33 -11.97 -5.98
CA VAL A 24 -4.76 -10.91 -6.90
C VAL A 24 -4.18 -11.09 -8.30
N VAL A 25 -3.26 -12.04 -8.51
CA VAL A 25 -2.63 -12.30 -9.82
C VAL A 25 -3.71 -12.58 -10.88
N GLY A 26 -3.52 -11.98 -12.07
CA GLY A 26 -4.46 -12.02 -13.19
C GLY A 26 -5.56 -10.94 -13.13
N ARG A 27 -5.78 -10.29 -11.98
CA ARG A 27 -6.76 -9.21 -11.82
C ARG A 27 -6.16 -7.86 -12.22
N THR A 28 -7.05 -6.95 -12.62
CA THR A 28 -6.69 -5.57 -12.93
C THR A 28 -6.46 -4.77 -11.65
N VAL A 29 -5.28 -4.16 -11.52
CA VAL A 29 -4.90 -3.27 -10.42
C VAL A 29 -4.40 -1.94 -10.98
N THR A 30 -4.32 -0.91 -10.14
CA THR A 30 -3.66 0.35 -10.50
C THR A 30 -2.50 0.61 -9.57
N VAL A 31 -1.32 0.88 -10.12
CA VAL A 31 -0.12 1.29 -9.40
C VAL A 31 0.12 2.76 -9.64
N PHE A 32 0.56 3.44 -8.60
CA PHE A 32 1.03 4.81 -8.62
C PHE A 32 2.49 4.84 -8.19
N GLN A 33 3.35 5.46 -9.00
CA GLN A 33 4.78 5.63 -8.77
C GLN A 33 5.15 7.11 -8.89
N PRO A 34 6.29 7.55 -8.32
CA PRO A 34 6.87 8.85 -8.59
C PRO A 34 6.85 9.21 -10.07
N GLY A 35 6.59 10.47 -10.35
CA GLY A 35 6.52 10.99 -11.71
C GLY A 35 6.41 12.52 -11.69
N PHE A 36 7.01 13.17 -12.68
CA PHE A 36 6.95 14.62 -12.85
C PHE A 36 6.15 14.98 -14.11
N PRO A 37 5.22 15.96 -14.07
CA PRO A 37 4.83 16.79 -12.92
C PRO A 37 3.79 16.15 -12.00
N ARG A 38 3.35 14.92 -12.29
CA ARG A 38 2.35 14.17 -11.53
C ARG A 38 2.75 12.71 -11.46
N LEU A 39 2.23 12.02 -10.44
CA LEU A 39 2.38 10.58 -10.27
C LEU A 39 2.14 9.80 -11.56
N THR A 40 3.03 8.87 -11.86
CA THR A 40 2.86 7.90 -12.93
C THR A 40 1.78 6.92 -12.52
N ARG A 41 0.69 6.85 -13.28
CA ARG A 41 -0.42 5.93 -13.04
C ARG A 41 -0.40 4.80 -14.08
N THR A 42 -0.24 3.56 -13.61
CA THR A 42 -0.25 2.37 -14.45
C THR A 42 -1.40 1.45 -14.05
N THR A 43 -2.34 1.20 -14.96
CA THR A 43 -3.43 0.24 -14.76
C THR A 43 -3.22 -0.97 -15.67
N GLY A 44 -3.31 -2.18 -15.10
CA GLY A 44 -3.10 -3.41 -15.87
C GLY A 44 -3.31 -4.68 -15.05
N LYS A 45 -3.18 -5.84 -15.71
CA LYS A 45 -3.23 -7.13 -15.02
C LYS A 45 -1.96 -7.32 -14.18
N LEU A 46 -2.15 -7.75 -12.94
CA LEU A 46 -1.05 -8.13 -12.04
C LEU A 46 -0.47 -9.50 -12.45
N SER A 47 0.85 -9.59 -12.56
CA SER A 47 1.57 -10.83 -12.86
C SER A 47 2.97 -10.83 -12.22
N ASN A 48 3.68 -11.96 -12.31
CA ASN A 48 5.08 -12.12 -11.93
C ASN A 48 5.42 -11.56 -10.53
N VAL A 49 4.59 -11.89 -9.54
CA VAL A 49 4.77 -11.44 -8.14
C VAL A 49 5.89 -12.23 -7.48
N THR A 50 6.97 -11.55 -7.12
CA THR A 50 8.12 -12.07 -6.38
C THR A 50 8.29 -11.30 -5.06
N PRO A 51 9.22 -11.69 -4.18
CA PRO A 51 9.51 -10.92 -2.97
C PRO A 51 10.05 -9.51 -3.24
N SER A 52 10.75 -9.30 -4.36
CA SER A 52 11.42 -8.04 -4.69
C SER A 52 10.70 -7.21 -5.76
N SER A 53 9.84 -7.80 -6.57
CA SER A 53 9.17 -7.12 -7.67
C SER A 53 7.83 -7.73 -8.06
N PHE A 54 7.04 -6.99 -8.84
CA PHE A 54 5.84 -7.49 -9.50
C PHE A 54 5.60 -6.74 -10.82
N THR A 55 4.72 -7.27 -11.68
CA THR A 55 4.41 -6.65 -12.97
C THR A 55 2.95 -6.21 -13.02
N VAL A 56 2.69 -5.01 -13.54
CA VAL A 56 1.34 -4.51 -13.83
C VAL A 56 1.26 -4.11 -15.30
N GLY A 57 0.49 -4.88 -16.08
CA GLY A 57 0.46 -4.72 -17.53
C GLY A 57 1.83 -5.07 -18.14
N ARG A 58 2.59 -4.05 -18.56
CA ARG A 58 3.96 -4.17 -19.08
C ARG A 58 5.02 -3.57 -18.14
N THR A 59 4.60 -2.94 -17.05
CA THR A 59 5.49 -2.21 -16.15
C THR A 59 5.92 -3.12 -15.02
N VAL A 60 7.23 -3.26 -14.83
CA VAL A 60 7.81 -3.93 -13.67
C VAL A 60 7.97 -2.90 -12.55
N VAL A 61 7.55 -3.26 -11.34
CA VAL A 61 7.61 -2.42 -10.15
C VAL A 61 8.51 -3.10 -9.13
N ASP A 62 9.53 -2.38 -8.68
CA ASP A 62 10.43 -2.81 -7.61
C ASP A 62 9.85 -2.45 -6.24
N THR A 63 9.85 -3.41 -5.32
CA THR A 63 9.31 -3.25 -3.96
C THR A 63 10.14 -2.30 -3.08
N GLN A 64 11.40 -2.05 -3.44
CA GLN A 64 12.32 -1.12 -2.78
C GLN A 64 12.25 0.29 -3.40
N THR A 65 11.07 0.72 -3.84
CA THR A 65 10.81 2.07 -4.35
C THR A 65 9.55 2.65 -3.72
N SER A 66 9.33 3.95 -3.86
CA SER A 66 8.05 4.57 -3.52
C SER A 66 6.98 4.14 -4.52
N PHE A 67 5.88 3.55 -4.04
CA PHE A 67 4.68 3.29 -4.84
C PHE A 67 3.47 3.04 -3.94
N PHE A 68 2.28 3.00 -4.51
CA PHE A 68 1.12 2.36 -3.88
C PHE A 68 0.23 1.68 -4.90
N ILE A 69 -0.52 0.67 -4.45
CA ILE A 69 -1.37 -0.16 -5.30
C ILE A 69 -2.82 0.01 -4.87
N VAL A 70 -3.69 0.40 -5.78
CA VAL A 70 -5.14 0.38 -5.57
C VAL A 70 -5.71 -0.89 -6.19
N LEU A 71 -6.34 -1.71 -5.36
CA LEU A 71 -7.05 -2.92 -5.77
C LEU A 71 -8.47 -2.54 -6.20
N ASN A 72 -9.04 -3.20 -7.21
CA ASN A 72 -10.39 -2.91 -7.70
C ASN A 72 -11.50 -3.71 -6.99
N GLU A 73 -11.27 -4.09 -5.73
CA GLU A 73 -12.21 -4.89 -4.95
C GLU A 73 -12.78 -4.07 -3.80
N PRO A 74 -14.09 -4.12 -3.51
CA PRO A 74 -14.66 -3.38 -2.40
C PRO A 74 -14.24 -3.96 -1.04
N VAL A 75 -13.93 -3.08 -0.09
CA VAL A 75 -13.61 -3.46 1.29
C VAL A 75 -14.89 -3.51 2.13
N ARG A 76 -15.09 -4.62 2.86
CA ARG A 76 -16.24 -4.79 3.76
C ARG A 76 -15.96 -4.36 5.20
N ARG A 77 -14.70 -4.42 5.66
CA ARG A 77 -14.31 -4.15 7.06
C ARG A 77 -13.00 -3.38 7.16
N THR A 78 -12.94 -2.46 8.11
CA THR A 78 -11.73 -1.72 8.52
C THR A 78 -11.52 -1.87 10.02
N LYS A 79 -10.33 -1.50 10.48
CA LYS A 79 -10.01 -1.29 11.89
C LYS A 79 -10.31 0.16 12.28
N PRO A 80 -10.56 0.44 13.56
CA PRO A 80 -10.84 1.79 14.08
C PRO A 80 -9.53 2.58 14.26
N PHE A 81 -8.74 2.68 13.20
CA PHE A 81 -7.50 3.45 13.18
C PHE A 81 -7.49 4.32 11.95
N GLU A 82 -7.30 5.61 12.15
CA GLU A 82 -6.87 6.51 11.10
C GLU A 82 -5.39 6.23 10.78
N LEU A 83 -5.05 6.38 9.51
CA LEU A 83 -3.72 6.10 8.99
C LEU A 83 -3.28 7.23 8.08
N THR A 84 -2.07 7.72 8.34
CA THR A 84 -1.34 8.65 7.48
C THR A 84 -0.09 7.95 6.97
N ALA A 85 -0.01 7.79 5.65
CA ALA A 85 1.10 7.15 4.94
C ALA A 85 1.78 8.17 4.03
N THR A 86 3.09 8.34 4.20
CA THR A 86 3.90 9.32 3.46
C THR A 86 4.98 8.59 2.68
N ALA A 87 5.15 8.93 1.41
CA ALA A 87 6.21 8.41 0.56
C ALA A 87 6.96 9.53 -0.18
N GLU A 88 8.28 9.37 -0.29
CA GLU A 88 9.14 10.26 -1.09
C GLU A 88 8.62 10.34 -2.54
N ASP A 89 8.57 11.56 -3.08
CA ASP A 89 8.05 11.89 -4.41
C ASP A 89 6.60 11.48 -4.72
N ILE A 90 5.85 11.03 -3.70
CA ILE A 90 4.41 10.78 -3.77
C ILE A 90 3.62 11.74 -2.89
N GLY A 91 4.14 12.07 -1.71
CA GLY A 91 3.46 12.86 -0.71
C GLY A 91 2.64 12.01 0.27
N GLU A 92 1.62 12.62 0.85
CA GLU A 92 0.83 12.06 1.94
C GLU A 92 -0.49 11.44 1.45
N LEU A 93 -0.83 10.27 2.00
CA LEU A 93 -2.08 9.56 1.82
C LEU A 93 -2.73 9.33 3.18
N ARG A 94 -3.99 9.76 3.32
CA ARG A 94 -4.79 9.49 4.52
C ARG A 94 -5.83 8.41 4.27
N GLY A 95 -6.18 7.66 5.30
CA GLY A 95 -7.19 6.62 5.18
C GLY A 95 -7.53 5.90 6.49
N ARG A 96 -8.37 4.88 6.38
CA ARG A 96 -8.69 3.98 7.48
C ARG A 96 -8.01 2.64 7.32
N LEU A 97 -7.33 2.20 8.37
CA LEU A 97 -6.54 0.97 8.38
C LEU A 97 -7.42 -0.26 8.12
N ILE A 98 -6.94 -1.18 7.31
CA ILE A 98 -7.51 -2.53 7.14
C ILE A 98 -6.63 -3.54 7.86
N ARG A 99 -5.32 -3.52 7.58
CA ARG A 99 -4.33 -4.37 8.23
C ARG A 99 -2.91 -3.83 8.06
N VAL A 100 -2.04 -4.29 8.94
CA VAL A 100 -0.59 -4.12 8.86
C VAL A 100 0.00 -5.48 8.54
N GLY A 101 0.82 -5.57 7.50
CA GLY A 101 1.64 -6.73 7.18
C GLY A 101 3.11 -6.48 7.53
N ARG A 102 3.98 -7.45 7.25
CA ARG A 102 5.41 -7.38 7.59
C ARG A 102 6.14 -6.21 6.91
N ASN A 103 5.78 -5.91 5.67
CA ASN A 103 6.44 -4.92 4.83
C ASN A 103 5.44 -4.09 4.00
N PHE A 104 4.20 -3.97 4.48
CA PHE A 104 3.18 -3.13 3.87
C PHE A 104 2.07 -2.80 4.87
N VAL A 105 1.34 -1.74 4.59
CA VAL A 105 0.02 -1.47 5.18
C VAL A 105 -1.06 -1.50 4.12
N GLU A 106 -2.24 -1.92 4.53
CA GLU A 106 -3.44 -1.93 3.69
C GLU A 106 -4.49 -1.05 4.35
N PHE A 107 -5.03 -0.09 3.60
CA PHE A 107 -6.00 0.87 4.09
C PHE A 107 -6.98 1.28 2.99
N ILE A 108 -8.10 1.90 3.35
CA ILE A 108 -8.97 2.60 2.40
C ILE A 108 -8.61 4.09 2.42
N LYS A 109 -8.23 4.63 1.27
CA LYS A 109 -7.90 6.05 1.13
C LYS A 109 -9.15 6.92 1.36
N MET A 110 -8.99 8.02 2.10
CA MET A 110 -10.04 9.01 2.37
C MET A 110 -9.58 10.42 1.99
N PRO A 111 -10.44 11.25 1.36
CA PRO A 111 -11.73 10.88 0.77
C PRO A 111 -11.53 9.98 -0.46
N GLY A 112 -12.51 9.13 -0.79
CA GLY A 112 -12.41 8.28 -1.98
C GLY A 112 -13.30 7.05 -1.98
N ARG A 113 -13.03 6.16 -2.93
CA ARG A 113 -13.70 4.85 -3.04
C ARG A 113 -13.22 3.94 -1.91
N ARG A 114 -14.13 3.12 -1.36
CA ARG A 114 -13.83 2.11 -0.34
C ARG A 114 -13.17 0.86 -0.96
N VAL A 115 -12.01 1.06 -1.56
CA VAL A 115 -11.18 0.01 -2.16
C VAL A 115 -9.81 -0.05 -1.48
N PRO A 116 -9.19 -1.23 -1.34
CA PRO A 116 -7.93 -1.36 -0.63
C PRO A 116 -6.80 -0.69 -1.40
N THR A 117 -6.02 0.07 -0.65
CA THR A 117 -4.73 0.63 -1.04
C THR A 117 -3.65 -0.13 -0.29
N LEU A 118 -2.76 -0.81 -1.01
CA LEU A 118 -1.56 -1.44 -0.48
C LEU A 118 -0.41 -0.44 -0.61
N PHE A 119 0.27 -0.19 0.50
CA PHE A 119 1.37 0.77 0.59
C PHE A 119 2.59 0.07 1.21
N PRO A 120 3.73 0.03 0.53
CA PRO A 120 4.92 -0.67 1.01
C PRO A 120 5.47 0.01 2.27
N LEU A 121 6.12 -0.77 3.12
CA LEU A 121 6.96 -0.28 4.22
C LEU A 121 8.42 -0.54 3.83
N ASN A 122 9.12 0.52 3.44
CA ASN A 122 10.53 0.52 3.06
C ASN A 122 11.20 1.85 3.44
N LEU A 123 12.47 2.02 3.05
CA LEU A 123 13.31 3.17 3.42
C LEU A 123 12.78 4.54 2.94
N PHE A 124 11.85 4.57 2.00
CA PHE A 124 11.29 5.79 1.39
C PHE A 124 9.88 6.12 1.92
N THR A 125 9.40 5.38 2.92
CA THR A 125 8.03 5.45 3.39
C THR A 125 7.94 5.59 4.91
N GLY A 126 6.94 6.32 5.38
CA GLY A 126 6.58 6.40 6.79
C GLY A 126 5.08 6.24 6.99
N VAL A 127 4.68 5.55 8.06
CA VAL A 127 3.27 5.33 8.41
C VAL A 127 3.02 5.67 9.88
N VAL A 128 1.97 6.44 10.13
CA VAL A 128 1.45 6.75 11.46
C VAL A 128 0.00 6.28 11.53
N CYS A 129 -0.36 5.58 12.61
CA CYS A 129 -1.74 5.25 12.93
C CYS A 129 -2.17 5.92 14.23
N GLU A 130 -3.41 6.39 14.24
CA GLU A 130 -4.07 7.00 15.40
C GLU A 130 -5.35 6.22 15.67
N SER A 131 -5.55 5.76 16.91
CA SER A 131 -6.78 5.07 17.30
C SER A 131 -7.95 6.05 17.27
N GLU A 132 -9.09 5.62 16.74
CA GLU A 132 -10.35 6.39 16.82
C GLU A 132 -11.00 6.31 18.24
N GLU A 133 -10.36 5.60 19.18
CA GLU A 133 -10.78 5.49 20.58
C GLU A 133 -10.00 6.53 21.42
N GLU A 134 -10.70 7.60 21.83
CA GLU A 134 -10.36 8.46 22.98
C GLU A 134 -10.95 7.87 24.27
#